data_AF-A0A919NGJ3-F1
#
_entry.id   AF-A0A919NGJ3-F1
#
_cell.length_a   1.000
_cell.length_b   1.000
_cell.length_c   1.000
_cell.angle_alpha   90.00
_cell.angle_beta   90.00
_cell.angle_gamma   90.00
#
_symmetry.space_group_name_H-M   'P 1'
#
loop_
_entity.id
_entity.type
_entity.pdbx_description
1 polymer ?
#
loop_
_entity_poly.entity_id
_entity_poly.type
_entity_poly.pdbx_seq_one_letter_code
_entity_poly.pdbx_strand_id
1 'polypeptide(L)'
;MMAEPDVLGISRLAAGLFVEHLGPTESGPDVTMVGIGYAEPHCDRLWRGHPGVISEPMPQHVLVTWVGLEEAVVSFAIGFGCDDHGYYPGLGVISGREYETRRTRILDGKPPTG
;
A
#
# COMPACT_ATOMS: atom_id res chain seq x y z
N MET A 1 7.74 20.71 4.21
CA MET A 1 6.41 20.69 3.56
C MET A 1 6.43 19.47 2.67
N MET A 2 5.70 18.40 3.03
CA MET A 2 5.61 17.23 2.15
C MET A 2 4.72 17.62 0.97
N ALA A 3 5.12 17.27 -0.25
CA ALA A 3 4.28 17.45 -1.43
C ALA A 3 2.95 16.71 -1.22
N GLU A 4 1.86 17.24 -1.78
CA GLU A 4 0.59 16.51 -1.77
C GLU A 4 0.77 15.16 -2.50
N PRO A 5 0.20 14.07 -1.96
CA PRO A 5 0.34 12.76 -2.56
C PRO A 5 -0.39 12.70 -3.92
N ASP A 6 0.23 12.03 -4.90
CA ASP A 6 -0.39 11.77 -6.21
C ASP A 6 -1.40 10.62 -6.07
N VAL A 7 -2.63 10.93 -5.65
CA VAL A 7 -3.68 9.93 -5.41
C VAL A 7 -4.00 9.14 -6.69
N LEU A 8 -4.01 7.81 -6.60
CA LEU A 8 -4.29 6.93 -7.73
C LEU A 8 -5.69 7.23 -8.30
N GLY A 9 -5.75 7.48 -9.61
CA GLY A 9 -6.99 7.61 -10.36
C GLY A 9 -7.27 6.35 -11.17
N ILE A 10 -8.54 6.02 -11.38
CA ILE A 10 -8.99 4.82 -12.12
C ILE A 10 -8.44 4.74 -13.54
N SER A 11 -8.19 5.87 -14.19
CA SER A 11 -7.57 5.93 -15.53
C SER A 11 -6.13 5.40 -15.58
N ARG A 12 -5.46 5.31 -14.42
CA ARG A 12 -4.10 4.80 -14.27
C ARG A 12 -4.04 3.42 -13.63
N LEU A 13 -5.19 2.85 -13.26
CA LEU A 13 -5.27 1.58 -12.56
C LEU A 13 -4.70 0.45 -13.45
N ALA A 14 -3.63 -0.18 -12.98
CA ALA A 14 -2.97 -1.27 -13.69
C ALA A 14 -2.22 -2.18 -12.72
N ALA A 15 -2.16 -3.48 -13.03
CA ALA A 15 -1.27 -4.40 -12.35
C ALA A 15 0.20 -3.98 -12.57
N GLY A 16 1.04 -4.17 -11.56
CA GLY A 16 2.45 -3.79 -11.59
C GLY A 16 2.72 -2.31 -11.31
N LEU A 17 1.68 -1.48 -11.10
CA LEU A 17 1.87 -0.10 -10.72
C LEU A 17 2.39 0.02 -9.27
N PHE A 18 3.42 0.84 -9.07
CA PHE A 18 3.96 1.13 -7.76
C PHE A 18 3.11 2.15 -7.03
N VAL A 19 2.75 1.81 -5.79
CA VAL A 19 1.88 2.63 -4.95
C VAL A 19 2.45 2.79 -3.54
N GLU A 20 1.93 3.78 -2.83
CA GLU A 20 2.07 3.95 -1.40
C GLU A 20 0.71 3.87 -0.70
N HIS A 21 0.70 3.35 0.53
CA HIS A 21 -0.46 3.44 1.40
C HIS A 21 -0.59 4.86 1.97
N LEU A 22 -1.74 5.53 1.76
CA LEU A 22 -1.94 6.91 2.22
C LEU A 22 -2.50 7.04 3.64
N GLY A 23 -2.80 5.91 4.31
CA GLY A 23 -3.46 5.87 5.60
C GLY A 23 -4.94 5.48 5.48
N PRO A 24 -5.63 5.24 6.60
CA PRO A 24 -7.03 4.84 6.59
C PRO A 24 -7.89 5.93 5.93
N THR A 25 -8.81 5.50 5.07
CA THR A 25 -9.77 6.39 4.41
C THR A 25 -10.81 6.93 5.39
N GLU A 26 -11.12 6.21 6.47
CA GLU A 26 -11.90 6.70 7.62
C GLU A 26 -11.51 5.91 8.89
N SER A 27 -11.06 6.61 9.94
CA SER A 27 -11.06 6.23 11.38
C SER A 27 -10.72 4.80 11.83
N GLY A 28 -10.04 3.98 11.04
CA GLY A 28 -9.45 2.71 11.50
C GLY A 28 -8.07 2.97 12.12
N PRO A 29 -7.70 2.33 13.25
CA PRO A 29 -6.32 2.40 13.73
C PRO A 29 -5.35 1.88 12.66
N ASP A 30 -4.08 2.29 12.72
CA ASP A 30 -2.98 1.69 11.94
C ASP A 30 -3.23 0.18 11.86
N VAL A 31 -3.39 -0.33 10.63
CA VAL A 31 -3.80 -1.70 10.36
C VAL A 31 -2.71 -2.63 10.91
N THR A 32 -2.85 -3.02 12.17
CA THR A 32 -2.00 -3.95 12.89
C THR A 32 -2.58 -5.34 12.63
N MET A 33 -2.53 -5.77 11.36
CA MET A 33 -3.12 -7.04 10.94
C MET A 33 -2.02 -8.07 10.75
N VAL A 34 -1.27 -8.35 11.82
CA VAL A 34 -0.44 -9.56 11.87
C VAL A 34 -1.34 -10.70 12.32
N GLY A 35 -1.96 -11.38 11.35
CA GLY A 35 -2.83 -12.53 11.57
C GLY A 35 -2.58 -13.63 10.55
N ILE A 36 -1.75 -14.61 10.96
CA ILE A 36 -1.48 -15.96 10.42
C ILE A 36 -1.36 -16.08 8.88
N GLY A 37 -0.21 -15.68 8.35
CA GLY A 37 0.39 -16.28 7.14
C GLY A 37 1.37 -17.40 7.53
N TYR A 38 1.83 -18.20 6.56
CA TYR A 38 2.78 -19.29 6.80
C TYR A 38 4.19 -18.81 7.24
N ALA A 39 4.50 -17.52 7.04
CA ALA A 39 5.79 -16.91 7.35
C ALA A 39 5.62 -15.65 8.22
N GLU A 40 6.61 -15.39 9.09
CA GLU A 40 6.66 -14.16 9.87
C GLU A 40 6.92 -12.95 8.95
N PRO A 41 6.10 -11.89 9.01
CA PRO A 41 6.32 -10.70 8.20
C PRO A 41 7.57 -9.92 8.62
N HIS A 42 8.17 -9.18 7.69
CA HIS A 42 9.31 -8.30 7.98
C HIS A 42 8.93 -7.06 8.80
N CYS A 43 7.63 -6.76 8.90
CA CYS A 43 7.10 -5.68 9.71
C CYS A 43 5.73 -6.03 10.32
N ASP A 44 5.33 -5.28 11.35
CA ASP A 44 4.13 -5.55 12.13
C ASP A 44 2.87 -4.79 11.67
N ARG A 45 2.99 -3.88 10.70
CA ARG A 45 1.88 -2.99 10.29
C ARG A 45 2.06 -2.37 8.91
N LEU A 46 0.94 -1.88 8.37
CA LEU A 46 0.92 -1.07 7.15
C LEU A 46 1.00 0.44 7.47
N TRP A 47 2.21 1.00 7.52
CA TRP A 47 2.41 2.45 7.70
C TRP A 47 1.81 3.33 6.59
N ARG A 48 1.60 4.61 6.87
CA ARG A 48 1.51 5.61 5.80
C ARG A 48 2.83 5.70 5.04
N GLY A 49 2.77 5.81 3.72
CA GLY A 49 3.92 5.79 2.82
C GLY A 49 4.46 4.39 2.50
N HIS A 50 3.84 3.33 3.03
CA HIS A 50 4.29 1.96 2.84
C HIS A 50 4.26 1.59 1.35
N PRO A 51 5.38 1.11 0.76
CA PRO A 51 5.44 0.80 -0.67
C PRO A 51 4.75 -0.53 -0.98
N GLY A 52 4.03 -0.58 -2.09
CA GLY A 52 3.40 -1.79 -2.61
C GLY A 52 3.29 -1.79 -4.13
N VAL A 53 2.88 -2.94 -4.66
CA VAL A 53 2.64 -3.15 -6.09
C VAL A 53 1.21 -3.64 -6.28
N ILE A 54 0.45 -3.02 -7.19
CA ILE A 54 -0.90 -3.50 -7.51
C ILE A 54 -0.80 -4.91 -8.10
N SER A 55 -1.39 -5.88 -7.41
CA SER A 55 -1.46 -7.28 -7.84
C SER A 55 -2.74 -7.55 -8.62
N GLU A 56 -3.88 -7.05 -8.14
CA GLU A 56 -5.18 -7.21 -8.80
C GLU A 56 -5.87 -5.86 -9.01
N PRO A 57 -5.96 -5.37 -10.27
CA PRO A 57 -6.52 -4.06 -10.58
C PRO A 57 -8.05 -4.11 -10.77
N MET A 58 -8.80 -4.73 -9.85
CA MET A 58 -10.26 -4.72 -9.90
C MET A 58 -10.79 -3.37 -9.37
N PRO A 59 -11.53 -2.57 -10.16
CA PRO A 59 -11.85 -1.20 -9.77
C PRO A 59 -12.56 -1.05 -8.42
N GLN A 60 -13.42 -2.00 -8.08
CA GLN A 60 -14.18 -2.05 -6.83
C GLN A 60 -13.38 -2.61 -5.64
N HIS A 61 -12.25 -3.26 -5.88
CA HIS A 61 -11.51 -4.02 -4.88
C HIS A 61 -10.06 -4.25 -5.32
N VAL A 62 -9.26 -3.19 -5.35
CA VAL A 62 -7.86 -3.26 -5.80
C VAL A 62 -7.00 -3.92 -4.73
N LEU A 63 -6.31 -5.01 -5.07
CA LEU A 63 -5.33 -5.63 -4.18
C LEU A 63 -3.92 -5.13 -4.46
N VAL A 64 -3.14 -5.01 -3.39
CA VAL A 64 -1.76 -4.54 -3.42
C VAL A 64 -0.90 -5.51 -2.63
N THR A 65 0.17 -6.01 -3.24
CA THR A 65 1.21 -6.74 -2.52
C THR A 65 2.10 -5.72 -1.82
N TRP A 66 2.06 -5.70 -0.49
CA TRP A 66 2.82 -4.77 0.34
C TRP A 66 4.18 -5.36 0.73
N VAL A 67 5.23 -4.54 0.64
CA VAL A 67 6.60 -4.98 0.99
C VAL A 67 6.66 -5.42 2.45
N GLY A 68 7.29 -6.55 2.73
CA GLY A 68 7.43 -7.08 4.09
C GLY A 68 6.14 -7.60 4.72
N LEU A 69 5.03 -7.56 3.98
CA LEU A 69 3.69 -8.03 4.34
C LEU A 69 3.11 -8.87 3.20
N GLU A 70 3.95 -9.44 2.33
CA GLU A 70 3.53 -10.15 1.12
C GLU A 70 2.60 -11.32 1.44
N GLU A 71 2.87 -12.02 2.54
CA GLU A 71 2.10 -13.18 3.04
C GLU A 71 1.07 -12.80 4.12
N ALA A 72 0.86 -11.50 4.36
CA ALA A 72 -0.08 -11.03 5.38
C ALA A 72 -1.45 -10.70 4.77
N VAL A 73 -2.52 -10.79 5.59
CA VAL A 73 -3.93 -10.58 5.19
C VAL A 73 -4.15 -9.29 4.42
N VAL A 74 -3.39 -8.25 4.74
CA VAL A 74 -3.46 -6.96 4.07
C VAL A 74 -3.11 -7.01 2.58
N SER A 75 -2.31 -7.99 2.14
CA SER A 75 -1.91 -8.14 0.73
C SER A 75 -2.87 -9.00 -0.10
N PHE A 76 -3.75 -9.78 0.54
CA PHE A 76 -4.63 -10.73 -0.16
C PHE A 76 -6.14 -10.57 0.11
N ALA A 77 -6.53 -9.92 1.21
CA ALA A 77 -7.94 -9.80 1.60
C ALA A 77 -8.42 -8.36 1.79
N ILE A 78 -7.50 -7.39 1.93
CA ILE A 78 -7.86 -5.98 2.12
C ILE A 78 -7.70 -5.25 0.79
N GLY A 79 -8.82 -5.02 0.11
CA GLY A 79 -8.86 -4.25 -1.12
C GLY A 79 -9.20 -2.77 -0.92
N PHE A 80 -8.79 -1.96 -1.89
CA PHE A 80 -9.04 -0.52 -1.93
C PHE A 80 -10.15 -0.22 -2.95
N GLY A 81 -11.15 0.56 -2.53
CA GLY A 81 -12.25 1.01 -3.39
C GLY A 81 -12.00 2.40 -3.97
N CYS A 82 -12.65 2.68 -5.10
CA CYS A 82 -12.71 4.03 -5.66
C CYS A 82 -13.83 4.85 -5.00
N ASP A 83 -13.62 6.16 -4.91
CA ASP A 83 -14.67 7.14 -4.59
C ASP A 83 -15.54 7.47 -5.81
N ASP A 84 -16.55 8.33 -5.61
CA ASP A 84 -17.47 8.78 -6.67
C ASP A 84 -16.78 9.60 -7.79
N HIS A 85 -15.54 10.02 -7.57
CA HIS A 85 -14.72 10.77 -8.52
C HIS A 85 -13.72 9.87 -9.27
N GLY A 86 -13.69 8.57 -8.96
CA GLY A 86 -12.80 7.60 -9.59
C GLY A 86 -11.37 7.63 -9.03
N TYR A 87 -11.17 8.11 -7.80
CA TYR A 87 -9.89 8.08 -7.10
C TYR A 87 -9.88 7.02 -6.00
N TYR A 88 -8.70 6.50 -5.69
CA TYR A 88 -8.47 5.53 -4.62
C TYR A 88 -7.82 6.27 -3.44
N PRO A 89 -8.59 6.82 -2.49
CA PRO A 89 -8.05 7.72 -1.46
C PRO A 89 -7.02 7.06 -0.52
N GLY A 90 -7.00 5.73 -0.44
CA GLY A 90 -6.00 4.98 0.32
C GLY A 90 -4.68 4.70 -0.43
N LEU A 91 -4.59 5.05 -1.73
CA LEU A 91 -3.45 4.71 -2.59
C LEU A 91 -2.87 5.94 -3.28
N GLY A 92 -1.57 6.16 -3.11
CA GLY A 92 -0.78 7.16 -3.85
C GLY A 92 0.10 6.47 -4.88
N VAL A 93 0.33 7.10 -6.04
CA VAL A 93 1.26 6.61 -7.06
C VAL A 93 2.66 7.09 -6.72
N ILE A 94 3.64 6.18 -6.76
CA ILE A 94 5.04 6.51 -6.51
C ILE A 94 5.91 6.06 -7.69
N SER A 95 7.07 6.70 -7.86
CA SER A 95 8.04 6.25 -8.86
C SER A 95 8.71 4.93 -8.44
N GLY A 96 9.22 4.16 -9.43
CA GLY A 96 9.99 2.95 -9.13
C GLY A 96 11.23 3.21 -8.26
N ARG A 97 11.85 4.39 -8.38
CA ARG A 97 12.99 4.79 -7.53
C ARG A 97 12.58 4.96 -6.07
N GLU A 98 11.45 5.61 -5.83
CA GLU A 98 10.92 5.77 -4.47
C GLU A 98 10.49 4.43 -3.89
N TYR A 99 9.83 3.59 -4.69
CA TYR A 99 9.48 2.23 -4.30
C TYR A 99 10.71 1.46 -3.79
N GLU A 100 11.80 1.39 -4.57
CA GLU A 100 13.01 0.65 -4.16
C GLU A 100 13.68 1.24 -2.90
N THR A 101 13.67 2.57 -2.78
CA THR A 101 14.22 3.25 -1.60
C THR A 101 13.46 2.87 -0.34
N ARG A 102 12.12 2.92 -0.40
CA ARG A 102 11.25 2.59 0.73
C ARG A 102 11.23 1.09 1.01
N ARG A 103 11.26 0.26 -0.03
CA ARG A 103 11.36 -1.21 0.05
C ARG A 103 12.57 -1.62 0.87
N THR A 104 13.75 -1.08 0.55
CA THR A 104 15.00 -1.36 1.28
C THR A 104 14.86 -1.03 2.76
N ARG A 105 14.20 0.09 3.11
CA ARG A 105 13.98 0.48 4.51
C ARG A 105 13.10 -0.50 5.26
N ILE A 106 12.00 -0.95 4.65
CA ILE A 106 11.11 -1.94 5.28
C ILE A 106 11.86 -3.25 5.55
N LEU A 107 12.64 -3.72 4.58
CA LEU A 107 13.42 -4.96 4.73
C LEU A 107 14.54 -4.82 5.79
N ASP A 108 15.01 -3.60 6.04
CA ASP A 108 15.92 -3.24 7.14
C ASP A 108 15.21 -3.09 8.52
N GLY A 109 13.89 -3.32 8.59
CA GLY A 109 13.09 -3.13 9.81
C GLY A 109 12.83 -1.67 10.18
N LYS A 110 12.90 -0.75 9.21
CA LYS A 110 12.70 0.69 9.41
C LYS A 110 11.37 1.14 8.77
N PRO A 111 10.76 2.23 9.27
CA PRO A 111 9.59 2.84 8.63
C PRO A 111 9.90 3.29 7.18
N PRO A 112 8.88 3.31 6.29
CA PRO A 112 9.08 3.56 4.86
C PRO A 112 9.61 4.97 4.58
N THR A 113 9.22 5.94 5.39
CA THR A 113 9.73 7.32 5.38
C THR A 113 10.57 7.58 6.63
N GLY A 114 11.56 8.47 6.52
CA GLY A 114 12.42 8.89 7.63
C GLY A 114 12.27 10.36 7.94
#